data_AF-A0AB40BTU0-F1
#
_entry.id   AF-A0AB40BTU0-F1
#
_cell.length_a   1.000
_cell.length_b   1.000
_cell.length_c   1.000
_cell.angle_alpha   90.00
_cell.angle_beta   90.00
_cell.angle_gamma   90.00
#
_symmetry.space_group_name_H-M   'P 1'
#
loop_
_entity.id
_entity.type
_entity.pdbx_description
1 polymer ?
#
loop_
_entity_poly.entity_id
_entity_poly.type
_entity_poly.pdbx_seq_one_letter_code
_entity_poly.pdbx_strand_id
1 'polypeptide(L)'
;MEPQSMDQGPHRRHMGAKLFRAASSGDVKAFSTLLTFTPSNHPSLLVDQLNLDVRSVIHAAPDTETESIFSVTAGGNTILHIAAEHGHLKFAQVVFNLEQSLVASVNSMLDTPLHCCAKGGHYQMLCFLIDAAREEVFGHAFQGLLRARNLDGDTVLHHAVQGKHFLVVEKLIAVDYGLSSVVNNSGFSPLYFAVMQTSVRMVKALLKSYSCSFAGPGGRTALHAAVFTSKEITKLLLDWKPELGRVADDSGSIPLHYVAAAGDSHMANILLEHDASTAYIPDKDGSYCIHIAAHMGHVGVICRLLELCPDSIELVDDRFRRSFVHVAVLNHRQGVMKRVLQTKALEKLLNQKDCDGNTPLHLAVKNGMKEIVYDLLSERSVESNVMNNEGLTPLDLSMTSMEMSIAYFFVFHYIKRSGQLVISRCLVENGATFSPQRLDHAYDTITQRFARPKDTKNILSFCKYLTILSVLISTVTFTAGFTLPGGYFSDNNHREGAAVLTNKYPFKED
;
A
#
# COMPACT_ATOMS: atom_id res chain seq x y z
N MET A 1 31.14 -41.95 20.48
CA MET A 1 31.28 -40.62 21.11
C MET A 1 29.97 -39.89 20.89
N GLU A 2 29.12 -39.93 21.91
CA GLU A 2 27.87 -39.17 21.96
C GLU A 2 28.18 -37.67 22.07
N PRO A 3 27.37 -36.77 21.48
CA PRO A 3 27.51 -35.35 21.75
C PRO A 3 26.88 -35.01 23.10
N GLN A 4 27.71 -34.42 23.96
CA GLN A 4 27.38 -33.87 25.27
C GLN A 4 26.27 -32.81 25.14
N SER A 5 25.25 -32.94 26.00
CA SER A 5 24.17 -31.98 26.22
C SER A 5 24.70 -30.66 26.75
N MET A 6 24.57 -29.59 25.96
CA MET A 6 24.86 -28.21 26.38
C MET A 6 23.72 -27.64 27.23
N ASP A 7 24.08 -27.31 28.47
CA ASP A 7 23.78 -26.06 29.19
C ASP A 7 22.30 -25.67 29.40
N GLN A 8 21.77 -26.03 30.58
CA GLN A 8 20.48 -25.58 31.09
C GLN A 8 20.64 -24.18 31.71
N GLY A 9 19.95 -23.18 31.15
CA GLY A 9 19.90 -21.82 31.68
C GLY A 9 19.27 -21.70 33.08
N PRO A 10 19.28 -20.51 33.69
CA PRO A 10 19.00 -20.31 35.12
C PRO A 10 17.59 -20.79 35.52
N HIS A 11 17.55 -21.77 36.42
CA HIS A 11 16.34 -22.45 36.90
C HIS A 11 15.45 -21.51 37.72
N ARG A 12 14.26 -21.18 37.17
CA ARG A 12 13.22 -20.39 37.85
C ARG A 12 12.31 -21.32 38.67
N ARG A 13 11.96 -20.93 39.92
CA ARG A 13 11.00 -21.69 40.75
C ARG A 13 9.62 -21.69 40.08
N HIS A 14 9.12 -22.87 39.72
CA HIS A 14 7.87 -22.99 38.96
C HIS A 14 6.63 -22.87 39.85
N MET A 15 5.64 -22.08 39.40
CA MET A 15 4.40 -21.85 40.13
C MET A 15 3.49 -23.08 40.10
N GLY A 16 3.17 -23.63 41.27
CA GLY A 16 2.25 -24.76 41.40
C GLY A 16 0.83 -24.44 40.92
N ALA A 17 0.13 -25.44 40.37
CA ALA A 17 -1.17 -25.26 39.72
C ALA A 17 -2.29 -24.74 40.64
N LYS A 18 -2.18 -24.95 41.96
CA LYS A 18 -3.14 -24.43 42.96
C LYS A 18 -2.93 -22.93 43.18
N LEU A 19 -1.67 -22.52 43.30
CA LEU A 19 -1.28 -21.12 43.49
C LEU A 19 -1.63 -20.29 42.25
N PHE A 20 -1.35 -20.84 41.06
CA PHE A 20 -1.75 -20.23 39.79
C PHE A 20 -3.27 -20.04 39.72
N ARG A 21 -4.06 -21.07 40.08
CA ARG A 21 -5.53 -20.97 40.11
C ARG A 21 -6.03 -19.93 41.10
N ALA A 22 -5.46 -19.89 42.31
CA ALA A 22 -5.82 -18.89 43.32
C ALA A 22 -5.50 -17.46 42.85
N ALA A 23 -4.34 -17.25 42.21
CA ALA A 23 -3.97 -15.96 41.63
C ALA A 23 -4.87 -15.55 40.46
N SER A 24 -5.25 -16.51 39.62
CA SER A 24 -6.12 -16.28 38.45
C SER A 24 -7.56 -16.02 38.84
N SER A 25 -8.05 -16.62 39.93
CA SER A 25 -9.40 -16.39 40.46
C SER A 25 -9.49 -15.24 41.47
N GLY A 26 -8.36 -14.73 41.96
CA GLY A 26 -8.31 -13.72 43.01
C GLY A 26 -8.75 -14.24 44.38
N ASP A 27 -8.72 -15.55 44.61
CA ASP A 27 -9.17 -16.16 45.87
C ASP A 27 -8.12 -15.99 46.98
N VAL A 28 -8.33 -14.94 47.78
CA VAL A 28 -7.49 -14.60 48.93
C VAL A 28 -7.47 -15.71 49.99
N LYS A 29 -8.58 -16.44 50.18
CA LYS A 29 -8.65 -17.49 51.20
C LYS A 29 -7.83 -18.70 50.78
N ALA A 30 -8.02 -19.16 49.54
CA ALA A 30 -7.21 -20.24 48.99
C ALA A 30 -5.71 -19.89 49.03
N PHE A 31 -5.35 -18.67 48.63
CA PHE A 31 -3.95 -18.22 48.70
C PHE A 31 -3.38 -18.20 50.12
N SER A 32 -4.14 -17.68 51.09
CA SER A 32 -3.72 -17.65 52.49
C SER A 32 -3.51 -19.06 53.05
N THR A 33 -4.38 -20.01 52.70
CA THR A 33 -4.21 -21.41 53.11
C THR A 33 -2.98 -22.07 52.51
N LEU A 34 -2.66 -21.79 51.24
CA LEU A 34 -1.48 -22.36 50.56
C LEU A 34 -0.17 -21.86 51.19
N LEU A 35 -0.08 -20.57 51.53
CA LEU A 35 1.09 -20.00 52.21
C LEU A 35 1.28 -20.51 53.65
N THR A 36 0.20 -20.86 54.37
CA THR A 36 0.31 -21.45 55.72
C THR A 36 0.83 -22.89 55.71
N PHE A 37 0.72 -23.59 54.57
CA PHE A 37 1.13 -24.99 54.44
C PHE A 37 2.59 -25.17 54.00
N THR A 38 3.34 -24.08 53.74
CA THR A 38 4.77 -24.15 53.40
C THR A 38 5.67 -23.94 54.64
N PRO A 39 6.27 -25.00 55.22
CA PRO A 39 7.18 -24.86 56.35
C PRO A 39 8.58 -24.48 55.84
N SER A 40 8.81 -23.21 55.51
CA SER A 40 10.15 -22.57 55.43
C SER A 40 10.09 -21.16 54.82
N ASN A 41 9.38 -20.24 55.48
CA ASN A 41 9.64 -18.81 55.30
C ASN A 41 10.45 -18.31 56.50
N HIS A 42 11.75 -18.63 56.53
CA HIS A 42 12.72 -17.86 57.31
C HIS A 42 13.76 -17.26 56.35
N PRO A 43 14.06 -15.95 56.47
CA PRO A 43 14.94 -15.25 55.57
C PRO A 43 16.39 -15.50 55.98
N SER A 44 17.16 -16.19 55.14
CA SER A 44 18.62 -16.16 55.26
C SER A 44 19.17 -15.11 54.31
N LEU A 45 19.65 -14.03 54.92
CA LEU A 45 20.43 -12.95 54.33
C LEU A 45 21.39 -13.43 53.24
N LEU A 46 21.31 -12.80 52.09
CA LEU A 46 22.49 -12.40 51.31
C LEU A 46 22.35 -10.91 51.06
N VAL A 47 22.63 -10.15 52.12
CA VAL A 47 23.17 -8.79 51.99
C VAL A 47 24.60 -8.99 51.53
N ASP A 48 24.86 -8.81 50.24
CA ASP A 48 26.13 -8.23 49.81
C ASP A 48 26.06 -7.74 48.37
N GLN A 49 26.54 -6.50 48.22
CA GLN A 49 26.88 -5.78 47.00
C GLN A 49 25.75 -5.06 46.25
N LEU A 50 25.55 -3.82 46.71
CA LEU A 50 25.47 -2.63 45.85
C LEU A 50 26.36 -2.79 44.61
N ASN A 51 25.77 -3.15 43.47
CA ASN A 51 26.23 -2.69 42.17
C ASN A 51 25.04 -2.61 41.22
N LEU A 52 24.94 -1.47 40.56
CA LEU A 52 23.90 -1.14 39.60
C LEU A 52 23.89 -2.14 38.45
N ASP A 53 22.90 -3.02 38.42
CA ASP A 53 22.35 -3.59 37.19
C ASP A 53 20.98 -4.22 37.52
N VAL A 54 19.92 -3.79 36.81
CA VAL A 54 18.52 -4.25 37.02
C VAL A 54 18.32 -5.71 36.57
N ARG A 55 19.40 -6.48 36.42
CA ARG A 55 19.45 -7.82 35.83
C ARG A 55 19.78 -8.94 36.83
N SER A 56 20.11 -8.63 38.09
CA SER A 56 20.72 -9.60 39.01
C SER A 56 19.88 -9.92 40.25
N VAL A 57 18.56 -10.05 40.12
CA VAL A 57 17.73 -10.58 41.21
C VAL A 57 17.01 -11.82 40.71
N ILE A 58 17.57 -12.99 41.06
CA ILE A 58 16.93 -14.27 41.44
C ILE A 58 18.03 -15.35 41.37
N HIS A 59 18.55 -15.76 42.53
CA HIS A 59 19.47 -16.89 42.67
C HIS A 59 18.76 -18.14 43.26
N ALA A 60 19.30 -19.28 42.83
CA ALA A 60 18.76 -20.65 42.75
C ALA A 60 18.28 -21.37 44.04
N ALA A 61 17.34 -22.32 43.85
CA ALA A 61 17.18 -23.61 44.58
C ALA A 61 16.28 -24.57 43.75
N PRO A 62 16.34 -25.90 43.93
CA PRO A 62 16.02 -26.90 42.88
C PRO A 62 14.53 -27.27 42.73
N ASP A 63 14.26 -27.97 41.62
CA ASP A 63 13.00 -28.42 41.03
C ASP A 63 12.01 -29.10 41.99
N THR A 64 11.23 -28.28 42.70
CA THR A 64 9.99 -28.70 43.35
C THR A 64 8.91 -27.68 43.01
N GLU A 65 7.69 -28.13 42.72
CA GLU A 65 6.53 -27.23 42.60
C GLU A 65 6.36 -26.52 43.95
N THR A 66 6.91 -25.32 44.09
CA THR A 66 6.83 -24.58 45.35
C THR A 66 5.60 -23.68 45.34
N GLU A 67 4.82 -23.72 46.41
CA GLU A 67 3.76 -22.71 46.69
C GLU A 67 4.36 -21.38 47.21
N SER A 68 5.59 -21.06 46.79
CA SER A 68 6.32 -19.85 47.20
C SER A 68 5.78 -18.62 46.47
N ILE A 69 5.76 -17.48 47.17
CA ILE A 69 5.33 -16.19 46.63
C ILE A 69 6.20 -15.70 45.44
N PHE A 70 7.47 -16.14 45.40
CA PHE A 70 8.42 -15.85 44.33
C PHE A 70 8.36 -16.83 43.15
N SER A 71 7.43 -17.79 43.18
CA SER A 71 7.27 -18.71 42.06
C SER A 71 6.73 -17.98 40.83
N VAL A 72 7.13 -18.45 39.65
CA VAL A 72 6.77 -17.85 38.37
C VAL A 72 6.18 -18.88 37.43
N THR A 73 5.31 -18.42 36.52
CA THR A 73 4.78 -19.27 35.45
C THR A 73 5.87 -19.56 34.41
N ALA A 74 5.57 -20.43 33.43
CA ALA A 74 6.43 -20.65 32.26
C ALA A 74 6.77 -19.35 31.50
N GLY A 75 5.84 -18.39 31.47
CA GLY A 75 6.07 -17.06 30.90
C GLY A 75 6.82 -16.09 31.81
N GLY A 76 7.27 -16.52 32.99
CA GLY A 76 7.93 -15.67 33.98
C GLY A 76 7.00 -14.76 34.77
N ASN A 77 5.67 -14.93 34.67
CA ASN A 77 4.73 -14.09 35.42
C ASN A 77 4.79 -14.45 36.91
N THR A 78 5.04 -13.44 37.75
CA THR A 78 4.83 -13.55 39.20
C THR A 78 3.33 -13.56 39.54
N ILE A 79 3.00 -13.88 40.79
CA ILE A 79 1.63 -13.83 41.29
C ILE A 79 1.01 -12.44 41.10
N LEU A 80 1.81 -11.39 41.27
CA LEU A 80 1.35 -10.01 41.10
C LEU A 80 1.06 -9.67 39.63
N HIS A 81 1.82 -10.22 38.67
CA HIS A 81 1.50 -10.07 37.24
C HIS A 81 0.12 -10.67 36.91
N ILE A 82 -0.17 -11.88 37.39
CA ILE A 82 -1.45 -12.56 37.16
C ILE A 82 -2.61 -11.78 37.80
N ALA A 83 -2.43 -11.36 39.06
CA ALA A 83 -3.43 -10.57 39.76
C ALA A 83 -3.69 -9.22 39.06
N ALA A 84 -2.63 -8.56 38.57
CA ALA A 84 -2.72 -7.31 37.83
C ALA A 84 -3.42 -7.48 36.48
N GLU A 85 -3.11 -8.54 35.73
CA GLU A 85 -3.75 -8.86 34.44
C GLU A 85 -5.26 -9.07 34.56
N HIS A 86 -5.71 -9.67 35.67
CA HIS A 86 -7.13 -9.97 35.92
C HIS A 86 -7.85 -8.92 36.79
N GLY A 87 -7.12 -7.94 37.35
CA GLY A 87 -7.70 -6.85 38.13
C GLY A 87 -8.12 -7.21 39.56
N HIS A 88 -7.53 -8.25 40.15
CA HIS A 88 -7.88 -8.74 41.49
C HIS A 88 -7.33 -7.86 42.61
N LEU A 89 -7.88 -6.66 42.79
CA LEU A 89 -7.34 -5.62 43.68
C LEU A 89 -7.07 -6.09 45.11
N LYS A 90 -8.07 -6.70 45.76
CA LYS A 90 -7.93 -7.19 47.15
C LYS A 90 -6.83 -8.25 47.29
N PHE A 91 -6.70 -9.08 46.28
CA PHE A 91 -5.67 -10.12 46.23
C PHE A 91 -4.28 -9.48 46.06
N ALA A 92 -4.14 -8.54 45.13
CA ALA A 92 -2.89 -7.80 44.94
C ALA A 92 -2.47 -7.01 46.19
N GLN A 93 -3.42 -6.43 46.94
CA GLN A 93 -3.13 -5.77 48.22
C GLN A 93 -2.53 -6.73 49.25
N VAL A 94 -3.07 -7.95 49.37
CA VAL A 94 -2.51 -8.97 50.27
C VAL A 94 -1.12 -9.40 49.81
N VAL A 95 -0.93 -9.62 48.50
CA VAL A 95 0.39 -9.98 47.94
C VAL A 95 1.42 -8.88 48.18
N PHE A 96 1.04 -7.61 47.97
CA PHE A 96 1.91 -6.47 48.19
C PHE A 96 2.31 -6.30 49.66
N ASN A 97 1.38 -6.50 50.59
CA ASN A 97 1.68 -6.45 52.03
C ASN A 97 2.65 -7.56 52.48
N LEU A 98 2.71 -8.67 51.74
CA LEU A 98 3.64 -9.76 52.02
C LEU A 98 5.01 -9.51 51.40
N GLU A 99 5.05 -9.06 50.14
CA GLU A 99 6.29 -8.83 49.41
C GLU A 99 6.13 -7.66 48.43
N GLN A 100 6.66 -6.51 48.82
CA GLN A 100 6.51 -5.26 48.07
C GLN A 100 7.36 -5.27 46.79
N SER A 101 8.54 -5.91 46.81
CA SER A 101 9.51 -5.96 45.70
C SER A 101 8.94 -6.50 44.39
N LEU A 102 7.83 -7.25 44.44
CA LEU A 102 7.14 -7.78 43.27
C LEU A 102 6.59 -6.68 42.35
N VAL A 103 6.37 -5.45 42.82
CA VAL A 103 5.87 -4.34 42.00
C VAL A 103 6.84 -3.99 40.87
N ALA A 104 8.15 -4.16 41.09
CA ALA A 104 9.19 -3.91 40.10
C ALA A 104 9.62 -5.19 39.34
N SER A 105 9.01 -6.34 39.61
CA SER A 105 9.35 -7.59 38.94
C SER A 105 9.01 -7.54 37.44
N VAL A 106 9.76 -8.29 36.64
CA VAL A 106 9.54 -8.40 35.19
C VAL A 106 9.33 -9.85 34.77
N ASN A 107 8.43 -10.09 33.82
CA ASN A 107 8.23 -11.41 33.23
C ASN A 107 9.22 -11.68 32.07
N SER A 108 9.05 -12.80 31.35
CA SER A 108 9.93 -13.14 30.22
C SER A 108 9.84 -12.17 29.03
N MET A 109 8.75 -11.40 28.93
CA MET A 109 8.58 -10.34 27.93
C MET A 109 9.07 -8.97 28.42
N LEU A 110 9.66 -8.90 29.62
CA LEU A 110 10.02 -7.66 30.31
C LEU A 110 8.81 -6.78 30.67
N ASP A 111 7.60 -7.32 30.66
CA ASP A 111 6.43 -6.63 31.20
C ASP A 111 6.53 -6.61 32.73
N THR A 112 6.16 -5.48 33.33
CA THR A 112 5.96 -5.35 34.78
C THR A 112 4.50 -5.61 35.13
N PRO A 113 4.12 -5.77 36.41
CA PRO A 113 2.71 -5.85 36.81
C PRO A 113 1.88 -4.65 36.33
N LEU A 114 2.49 -3.46 36.24
CA LEU A 114 1.85 -2.27 35.66
C LEU A 114 1.50 -2.45 34.18
N HIS A 115 2.38 -3.07 33.37
CA HIS A 115 2.08 -3.39 31.97
C HIS A 115 0.88 -4.34 31.86
N CYS A 116 0.87 -5.43 32.63
CA CYS A 116 -0.25 -6.38 32.68
C CYS A 116 -1.56 -5.71 33.12
N CYS A 117 -1.51 -4.84 34.14
CA CYS A 117 -2.65 -4.07 34.60
C CYS A 117 -3.21 -3.13 33.52
N ALA A 118 -2.33 -2.42 32.81
CA ALA A 118 -2.70 -1.50 31.76
C ALA A 118 -3.28 -2.22 30.54
N LYS A 119 -2.73 -3.39 30.19
CA LYS A 119 -3.26 -4.28 29.15
C LYS A 119 -4.68 -4.75 29.50
N GLY A 120 -4.93 -5.11 30.76
CA GLY A 120 -6.23 -5.52 31.27
C GLY A 120 -7.24 -4.38 31.48
N GLY A 121 -6.77 -3.13 31.56
CA GLY A 121 -7.63 -1.95 31.71
C GLY A 121 -8.14 -1.68 33.13
N HIS A 122 -7.51 -2.28 34.14
CA HIS A 122 -8.02 -2.28 35.51
C HIS A 122 -7.67 -1.00 36.26
N TYR A 123 -8.48 0.05 36.09
CA TYR A 123 -8.21 1.39 36.64
C TYR A 123 -7.90 1.43 38.16
N GLN A 124 -8.67 0.71 38.98
CA GLN A 124 -8.47 0.71 40.44
C GLN A 124 -7.17 -0.01 40.82
N MET A 125 -6.88 -1.13 40.16
CA MET A 125 -5.61 -1.85 40.31
C MET A 125 -4.43 -0.98 39.88
N LEU A 126 -4.57 -0.23 38.79
CA LEU A 126 -3.54 0.68 38.31
C LEU A 126 -3.23 1.76 39.34
N CYS A 127 -4.26 2.38 39.92
CA CYS A 127 -4.07 3.40 40.96
C CYS A 127 -3.31 2.82 42.15
N PHE A 128 -3.73 1.64 42.62
CA PHE A 128 -3.05 0.94 43.71
C PHE A 128 -1.58 0.65 43.39
N LEU A 129 -1.27 0.10 42.20
CA LEU A 129 0.11 -0.21 41.82
C LEU A 129 0.98 1.04 41.64
N ILE A 130 0.40 2.15 41.16
CA ILE A 130 1.10 3.43 41.06
C ILE A 130 1.41 4.00 42.44
N ASP A 131 0.46 3.93 43.37
CA ASP A 131 0.64 4.42 44.74
C ASP A 131 1.66 3.54 45.49
N ALA A 132 1.55 2.22 45.37
CA ALA A 132 2.51 1.24 45.89
C ALA A 132 3.95 1.49 45.37
N ALA A 133 4.09 1.74 44.06
CA ALA A 133 5.39 2.03 43.44
C ALA A 133 6.02 3.35 43.91
N ARG A 134 5.22 4.30 44.43
CA ARG A 134 5.73 5.56 45.01
C ARG A 134 6.24 5.37 46.44
N GLU A 135 5.68 4.42 47.19
CA GLU A 135 6.02 4.17 48.59
C GLU A 135 7.34 3.40 48.74
N GLU A 136 7.62 2.42 47.88
CA GLU A 136 8.82 1.58 47.96
C GLU A 136 10.11 2.24 47.42
N VAL A 137 9.99 3.15 46.43
CA VAL A 137 11.12 3.55 45.59
C VAL A 137 11.48 5.02 45.82
N PHE A 138 12.65 5.27 46.41
CA PHE A 138 13.20 6.61 46.62
C PHE A 138 13.36 7.38 45.28
N GLY A 139 12.44 8.29 44.98
CA GLY A 139 12.60 9.33 43.95
C GLY A 139 12.69 8.82 42.50
N HIS A 140 13.81 9.14 41.82
CA HIS A 140 13.98 9.02 40.36
C HIS A 140 13.67 7.63 39.75
N ALA A 141 13.73 6.56 40.54
CA ALA A 141 13.45 5.21 40.06
C ALA A 141 11.96 4.93 39.81
N PHE A 142 11.01 5.69 40.40
CA PHE A 142 9.58 5.60 40.05
C PHE A 142 9.32 5.94 38.57
N GLN A 143 9.99 6.97 38.05
CA GLN A 143 9.90 7.33 36.63
C GLN A 143 10.51 6.24 35.74
N GLY A 144 11.61 5.62 36.19
CA GLY A 144 12.23 4.49 35.50
C GLY A 144 11.29 3.28 35.39
N LEU A 145 10.55 2.97 36.45
CA LEU A 145 9.57 1.88 36.45
C LEU A 145 8.36 2.20 35.55
N LEU A 146 7.83 3.42 35.63
CA LEU A 146 6.65 3.82 34.86
C LEU A 146 6.96 3.90 33.35
N ARG A 147 8.17 4.35 32.99
CA ARG A 147 8.68 4.41 31.61
C ARG A 147 9.42 3.15 31.20
N ALA A 148 9.37 2.08 32.00
CA ALA A 148 9.98 0.81 31.65
C ALA A 148 9.42 0.33 30.30
N ARG A 149 10.30 -0.28 29.52
CA ARG A 149 9.99 -0.77 28.17
C ARG A 149 10.08 -2.29 28.18
N ASN A 150 9.06 -2.93 27.65
CA ASN A 150 9.07 -4.37 27.47
C ASN A 150 9.98 -4.77 26.29
N LEU A 151 10.00 -6.05 25.92
CA LEU A 151 10.83 -6.57 24.82
C LEU A 151 10.53 -5.89 23.47
N ASP A 152 9.27 -5.53 23.22
CA ASP A 152 8.82 -4.83 22.01
C ASP A 152 9.09 -3.31 22.08
N GLY A 153 9.62 -2.83 23.21
CA GLY A 153 9.85 -1.42 23.47
C GLY A 153 8.59 -0.66 23.91
N ASP A 154 7.47 -1.35 24.10
CA ASP A 154 6.21 -0.79 24.56
C ASP A 154 6.29 -0.40 26.04
N THR A 155 5.67 0.72 26.37
CA THR A 155 5.49 1.17 27.76
C THR A 155 4.09 0.81 28.25
N VAL A 156 3.85 1.00 29.55
CA VAL A 156 2.51 0.87 30.16
C VAL A 156 1.44 1.67 29.40
N LEU A 157 1.79 2.85 28.86
CA LEU A 157 0.87 3.67 28.07
C LEU A 157 0.56 3.05 26.69
N HIS A 158 1.51 2.38 26.05
CA HIS A 158 1.26 1.68 24.78
C HIS A 158 0.22 0.58 24.97
N HIS A 159 0.35 -0.26 26.01
CA HIS A 159 -0.64 -1.30 26.33
C HIS A 159 -2.02 -0.72 26.68
N ALA A 160 -2.07 0.37 27.44
CA ALA A 160 -3.32 1.05 27.77
C ALA A 160 -4.05 1.56 26.51
N VAL A 161 -3.31 2.17 25.58
CA VAL A 161 -3.88 2.66 24.31
C VAL A 161 -4.26 1.48 23.41
N GLN A 162 -3.42 0.47 23.26
CA GLN A 162 -3.71 -0.75 22.48
C GLN A 162 -4.97 -1.45 22.99
N GLY A 163 -5.16 -1.51 24.32
CA GLY A 163 -6.33 -2.07 24.99
C GLY A 163 -7.59 -1.19 24.95
N LYS A 164 -7.53 0.02 24.38
CA LYS A 164 -8.65 1.01 24.33
C LYS A 164 -9.12 1.50 25.71
N HIS A 165 -8.24 1.46 26.71
CA HIS A 165 -8.59 1.74 28.10
C HIS A 165 -8.46 3.24 28.44
N PHE A 166 -9.42 4.04 28.02
CA PHE A 166 -9.38 5.51 28.15
C PHE A 166 -9.08 6.01 29.58
N LEU A 167 -9.72 5.47 30.62
CA LEU A 167 -9.50 5.91 32.01
C LEU A 167 -8.08 5.63 32.50
N VAL A 168 -7.50 4.51 32.05
CA VAL A 168 -6.10 4.14 32.33
C VAL A 168 -5.16 5.11 31.62
N VAL A 169 -5.42 5.41 30.34
CA VAL A 169 -4.66 6.39 29.55
C VAL A 169 -4.67 7.76 30.22
N GLU A 170 -5.84 8.25 30.62
CA GLU A 170 -5.96 9.56 31.29
C GLU A 170 -5.19 9.61 32.62
N LYS A 171 -5.29 8.55 33.44
CA LYS A 171 -4.53 8.47 34.69
C LYS A 171 -3.03 8.43 34.47
N LEU A 172 -2.55 7.66 33.51
CA LEU A 172 -1.12 7.55 33.20
C LEU A 172 -0.54 8.89 32.71
N ILE A 173 -1.23 9.58 31.82
CA ILE A 173 -0.81 10.91 31.33
C ILE A 173 -0.80 11.94 32.46
N ALA A 174 -1.80 11.89 33.36
CA ALA A 174 -1.85 12.78 34.53
C ALA A 174 -0.71 12.51 35.53
N VAL A 175 -0.20 11.27 35.59
CA VAL A 175 0.93 10.90 36.46
C VAL A 175 2.27 11.28 35.83
N ASP A 176 2.44 11.07 34.53
CA ASP A 176 3.67 11.43 33.80
C ASP A 176 3.39 11.70 32.31
N TYR A 177 3.44 12.98 31.94
CA TYR A 177 3.29 13.42 30.55
C TYR A 177 4.36 12.85 29.61
N GLY A 178 5.56 12.54 30.11
CA GLY A 178 6.66 12.02 29.31
C GLY A 178 6.45 10.59 28.82
N LEU A 179 5.45 9.86 29.33
CA LEU A 179 5.06 8.57 28.74
C LEU A 179 4.60 8.71 27.29
N SER A 180 4.00 9.86 26.95
CA SER A 180 3.49 10.14 25.61
C SER A 180 4.58 10.40 24.57
N SER A 181 5.84 10.61 24.98
CA SER A 181 6.97 10.86 24.08
C SER A 181 7.73 9.59 23.68
N VAL A 182 7.52 8.48 24.39
CA VAL A 182 8.25 7.23 24.15
C VAL A 182 7.69 6.54 22.91
N VAL A 183 8.56 5.97 22.08
CA VAL A 183 8.21 5.15 20.91
C VAL A 183 8.68 3.72 21.14
N ASN A 184 7.92 2.75 20.63
CA ASN A 184 8.31 1.34 20.71
C ASN A 184 9.37 0.97 19.65
N ASN A 185 9.87 -0.27 19.68
CA ASN A 185 10.95 -0.71 18.78
C ASN A 185 10.51 -0.76 17.31
N SER A 186 9.21 -0.82 17.04
CA SER A 186 8.65 -0.75 15.69
C SER A 186 8.31 0.68 15.24
N GLY A 187 8.64 1.69 16.05
CA GLY A 187 8.45 3.11 15.73
C GLY A 187 7.04 3.65 15.98
N PHE A 188 6.17 2.89 16.65
CA PHE A 188 4.83 3.37 17.01
C PHE A 188 4.89 4.22 18.27
N SER A 189 4.26 5.39 18.22
CA SER A 189 3.94 6.20 19.40
C SER A 189 2.56 5.85 19.96
N PRO A 190 2.27 6.15 21.24
CA PRO A 190 0.94 6.01 21.80
C PRO A 190 -0.11 6.83 21.03
N LEU A 191 0.26 8.01 20.53
CA LEU A 191 -0.63 8.83 19.70
C LEU A 191 -0.97 8.13 18.39
N TYR A 192 0.02 7.54 17.70
CA TYR A 192 -0.21 6.81 16.47
C TYR A 192 -1.20 5.65 16.69
N PHE A 193 -1.04 4.87 17.77
CA PHE A 193 -2.00 3.82 18.10
C PHE A 193 -3.41 4.36 18.36
N ALA A 194 -3.55 5.47 19.09
CA ALA A 194 -4.85 6.08 19.36
C ALA A 194 -5.56 6.55 18.07
N VAL A 195 -4.79 7.08 17.11
CA VAL A 195 -5.29 7.50 15.80
C VAL A 195 -5.71 6.31 14.95
N MET A 196 -4.90 5.25 14.88
CA MET A 196 -5.24 4.01 14.15
C MET A 196 -6.53 3.36 14.66
N GLN A 197 -6.82 3.54 15.96
CA GLN A 197 -8.03 3.04 16.59
C GLN A 197 -9.22 4.01 16.52
N THR A 198 -9.05 5.15 15.84
CA THR A 198 -10.07 6.19 15.62
C THR A 198 -10.67 6.77 16.91
N SER A 199 -9.93 6.68 18.03
CA SER A 199 -10.41 7.11 19.34
C SER A 199 -10.11 8.58 19.61
N VAL A 200 -11.08 9.44 19.29
CA VAL A 200 -11.00 10.90 19.55
C VAL A 200 -10.72 11.22 21.02
N ARG A 201 -11.31 10.46 21.96
CA ARG A 201 -11.11 10.68 23.40
C ARG A 201 -9.66 10.43 23.83
N MET A 202 -9.05 9.35 23.35
CA MET A 202 -7.64 9.04 23.66
C MET A 202 -6.70 10.04 23.00
N VAL A 203 -6.97 10.44 21.75
CA VAL A 203 -6.22 11.50 21.07
C VAL A 203 -6.28 12.80 21.88
N LYS A 204 -7.47 13.29 22.25
CA LYS A 204 -7.61 14.51 23.08
C LYS A 204 -6.87 14.42 24.41
N ALA A 205 -6.87 13.24 25.06
CA ALA A 205 -6.12 13.04 26.30
C ALA A 205 -4.59 13.12 26.08
N LEU A 206 -4.07 12.49 25.01
CA LEU A 206 -2.65 12.49 24.67
C LEU A 206 -2.14 13.86 24.23
N LEU A 207 -2.95 14.60 23.45
CA LEU A 207 -2.60 15.94 22.97
C LEU A 207 -2.52 17.00 24.08
N LYS A 208 -2.99 16.71 25.31
CA LYS A 208 -2.72 17.57 26.49
C LYS A 208 -1.22 17.74 26.75
N SER A 209 -0.39 16.78 26.30
CA SER A 209 1.07 16.83 26.41
C SER A 209 1.69 17.43 25.14
N TYR A 210 2.40 18.55 25.26
CA TYR A 210 3.07 19.19 24.10
C TYR A 210 4.24 18.35 23.56
N SER A 211 4.89 17.57 24.43
CA SER A 211 6.01 16.67 24.08
C SER A 211 5.55 15.30 23.56
N CYS A 212 4.26 15.12 23.28
CA CYS A 212 3.74 13.87 22.75
C CYS A 212 4.43 13.52 21.42
N SER A 213 4.90 12.27 21.30
CA SER A 213 5.45 11.76 20.06
C SER A 213 4.31 11.46 19.09
N PHE A 214 4.49 11.88 17.84
CA PHE A 214 3.60 11.60 16.73
C PHE A 214 4.19 10.58 15.76
N ALA A 215 5.30 9.93 16.12
CA ALA A 215 6.00 9.00 15.23
C ALA A 215 5.19 7.71 15.01
N GLY A 216 5.38 7.14 13.83
CA GLY A 216 4.83 5.89 13.35
C GLY A 216 5.85 5.12 12.51
N PRO A 217 5.50 3.92 12.05
CA PRO A 217 6.41 3.06 11.29
C PRO A 217 6.77 3.67 9.93
N GLY A 218 8.01 3.46 9.48
CA GLY A 218 8.49 3.91 8.17
C GLY A 218 8.51 5.44 8.00
N GLY A 219 8.86 6.16 9.07
CA GLY A 219 8.90 7.63 9.08
C GLY A 219 7.53 8.30 9.07
N ARG A 220 6.44 7.53 9.03
CA ARG A 220 5.07 8.07 9.04
C ARG A 220 4.78 8.78 10.35
N THR A 221 3.94 9.79 10.28
CA THR A 221 3.41 10.48 11.47
C THR A 221 1.97 10.05 11.77
N ALA A 222 1.49 10.38 12.97
CA ALA A 222 0.09 10.20 13.34
C ALA A 222 -0.87 10.87 12.34
N LEU A 223 -0.47 11.99 11.71
CA LEU A 223 -1.29 12.65 10.69
C LEU A 223 -1.42 11.81 9.41
N HIS A 224 -0.37 11.09 9.00
CA HIS A 224 -0.44 10.16 7.86
C HIS A 224 -1.47 9.04 8.08
N ALA A 225 -1.64 8.59 9.32
CA ALA A 225 -2.70 7.65 9.67
C ALA A 225 -4.07 8.33 9.76
N ALA A 226 -4.13 9.54 10.32
CA ALA A 226 -5.37 10.25 10.60
C ALA A 226 -6.21 10.55 9.35
N VAL A 227 -5.54 10.84 8.22
CA VAL A 227 -6.21 11.16 6.95
C VAL A 227 -7.06 10.01 6.40
N PHE A 228 -6.80 8.77 6.81
CA PHE A 228 -7.64 7.61 6.45
C PHE A 228 -8.70 7.27 7.48
N THR A 229 -8.53 7.73 8.72
CA THR A 229 -9.37 7.27 9.83
C THR A 229 -10.46 8.24 10.20
N SER A 230 -10.14 9.52 10.40
CA SER A 230 -11.12 10.50 10.88
C SER A 230 -10.76 11.95 10.55
N LYS A 231 -11.75 12.66 10.01
CA LYS A 231 -11.71 14.11 9.77
C LYS A 231 -11.56 14.91 11.05
N GLU A 232 -12.23 14.49 12.14
CA GLU A 232 -12.11 15.17 13.44
C GLU A 232 -10.68 15.03 13.99
N ILE A 233 -10.12 13.82 13.93
CA ILE A 233 -8.75 13.57 14.40
C ILE A 233 -7.72 14.33 13.56
N THR A 234 -7.90 14.36 12.23
CA THR A 234 -7.03 15.12 11.33
C THR A 234 -7.02 16.61 11.71
N LYS A 235 -8.19 17.22 11.92
CA LYS A 235 -8.29 18.61 12.37
C LYS A 235 -7.63 18.83 13.73
N LEU A 236 -7.90 17.96 14.71
CA LEU A 236 -7.27 18.05 16.04
C LEU A 236 -5.75 17.99 16.00
N LEU A 237 -5.17 17.16 15.13
CA LEU A 237 -3.72 17.06 14.97
C LEU A 237 -3.13 18.30 14.30
N LEU A 238 -3.82 18.86 13.30
CA LEU A 238 -3.40 20.09 12.64
C LEU A 238 -3.52 21.31 13.57
N ASP A 239 -4.60 21.40 14.36
CA ASP A 239 -4.78 22.44 15.37
C ASP A 239 -3.70 22.36 16.47
N TRP A 240 -3.24 21.15 16.80
CA TRP A 240 -2.18 20.94 17.79
C TRP A 240 -0.78 21.26 17.24
N LYS A 241 -0.44 20.72 16.06
CA LYS A 241 0.84 20.92 15.38
C LYS A 241 0.65 21.08 13.86
N PRO A 242 0.47 22.32 13.38
CA PRO A 242 0.36 22.65 11.95
C PRO A 242 1.45 22.06 11.07
N GLU A 243 2.67 21.96 11.59
CA GLU A 243 3.84 21.45 10.86
C GLU A 243 3.70 19.99 10.40
N LEU A 244 2.82 19.21 11.04
CA LEU A 244 2.61 17.80 10.70
C LEU A 244 2.16 17.61 9.25
N GLY A 245 1.48 18.59 8.66
CA GLY A 245 1.06 18.56 7.25
C GLY A 245 2.21 18.55 6.25
N ARG A 246 3.42 18.98 6.68
CA ARG A 246 4.63 19.04 5.85
C ARG A 246 5.64 17.94 6.17
N VAL A 247 5.46 17.18 7.24
CA VAL A 247 6.39 16.11 7.60
C VAL A 247 6.26 14.99 6.59
N ALA A 248 7.36 14.63 5.96
CA ALA A 248 7.43 13.54 5.00
C ALA A 248 7.82 12.23 5.68
N ASP A 249 7.29 11.12 5.17
CA ASP A 249 7.70 9.78 5.57
C ASP A 249 9.01 9.31 4.87
N ASP A 250 9.39 8.05 5.07
CA ASP A 250 10.60 7.49 4.47
C ASP A 250 10.56 7.43 2.93
N SER A 251 9.40 7.63 2.30
CA SER A 251 9.26 7.75 0.83
C SER A 251 9.25 9.21 0.35
N GLY A 252 9.39 10.18 1.25
CA GLY A 252 9.20 11.60 0.93
C GLY A 252 7.73 12.02 0.85
N SER A 253 6.79 11.10 1.12
CA SER A 253 5.37 11.39 1.00
C SER A 253 4.87 12.10 2.25
N ILE A 254 4.39 13.33 2.10
CA ILE A 254 3.57 14.03 3.11
C ILE A 254 2.10 13.52 3.15
N PRO A 255 1.29 13.86 4.18
CA PRO A 255 -0.10 13.39 4.29
C PRO A 255 -1.00 13.72 3.09
N LEU A 256 -0.76 14.84 2.40
CA LEU A 256 -1.53 15.20 1.20
C LEU A 256 -1.32 14.21 0.04
N HIS A 257 -0.13 13.60 -0.09
CA HIS A 257 0.12 12.54 -1.09
C HIS A 257 -0.73 11.30 -0.83
N TYR A 258 -0.87 10.92 0.44
CA TYR A 258 -1.73 9.81 0.85
C TYR A 258 -3.20 10.08 0.54
N VAL A 259 -3.68 11.30 0.79
CA VAL A 259 -5.03 11.73 0.43
C VAL A 259 -5.23 11.74 -1.09
N ALA A 260 -4.24 12.21 -1.83
CA ALA A 260 -4.25 12.20 -3.29
C ALA A 260 -4.29 10.78 -3.86
N ALA A 261 -3.61 9.81 -3.23
CA ALA A 261 -3.70 8.40 -3.58
C ALA A 261 -5.05 7.77 -3.23
N ALA A 262 -5.64 8.17 -2.09
CA ALA A 262 -6.93 7.67 -1.60
C ALA A 262 -8.12 8.21 -2.42
N GLY A 263 -8.00 9.43 -2.96
CA GLY A 263 -9.07 10.10 -3.70
C GLY A 263 -10.09 10.84 -2.83
N ASP A 264 -9.81 11.06 -1.54
CA ASP A 264 -10.70 11.81 -0.65
C ASP A 264 -10.57 13.32 -0.90
N SER A 265 -11.39 13.85 -1.81
CA SER A 265 -11.41 15.28 -2.14
C SER A 265 -11.79 16.18 -0.97
N HIS A 266 -12.54 15.68 0.01
CA HIS A 266 -12.90 16.45 1.19
C HIS A 266 -11.74 16.52 2.18
N MET A 267 -11.01 15.43 2.37
CA MET A 267 -9.79 15.47 3.17
C MET A 267 -8.72 16.33 2.50
N ALA A 268 -8.61 16.29 1.16
CA ALA A 268 -7.71 17.15 0.41
C ALA A 268 -8.04 18.62 0.67
N ASN A 269 -9.34 18.95 0.68
CA ASN A 269 -9.80 20.28 1.03
C ASN A 269 -9.37 20.73 2.43
N ILE A 270 -9.57 19.87 3.45
CA ILE A 270 -9.18 20.19 4.84
C ILE A 270 -7.68 20.47 4.93
N LEU A 271 -6.84 19.64 4.30
CA LEU A 271 -5.39 19.83 4.34
C LEU A 271 -4.94 21.10 3.60
N LEU A 272 -5.51 21.37 2.42
CA LEU A 272 -5.15 22.52 1.59
C LEU A 272 -5.67 23.85 2.15
N GLU A 273 -6.85 23.87 2.77
CA GLU A 273 -7.36 25.04 3.49
C GLU A 273 -6.48 25.40 4.69
N HIS A 274 -5.89 24.39 5.34
CA HIS A 274 -4.97 24.59 6.44
C HIS A 274 -3.58 25.06 5.95
N ASP A 275 -3.08 24.46 4.87
CA ASP A 275 -1.81 24.86 4.26
C ASP A 275 -1.72 24.49 2.77
N ALA A 276 -2.05 25.46 1.92
CA ALA A 276 -1.97 25.34 0.47
C ALA A 276 -0.54 25.07 -0.06
N SER A 277 0.50 25.44 0.70
CA SER A 277 1.90 25.21 0.27
C SER A 277 2.25 23.72 0.17
N THR A 278 1.50 22.85 0.86
CA THR A 278 1.67 21.39 0.79
C THR A 278 1.46 20.81 -0.60
N ALA A 279 0.67 21.48 -1.46
CA ALA A 279 0.46 21.05 -2.85
C ALA A 279 1.75 21.04 -3.70
N TYR A 280 2.76 21.81 -3.29
CA TYR A 280 4.01 22.04 -4.03
C TYR A 280 5.21 21.27 -3.44
N ILE A 281 4.96 20.29 -2.58
CA ILE A 281 6.00 19.42 -2.02
C ILE A 281 6.03 18.13 -2.84
N PRO A 282 7.14 17.79 -3.51
CA PRO A 282 7.28 16.51 -4.20
C PRO A 282 7.68 15.39 -3.23
N ASP A 283 7.33 14.16 -3.57
CA ASP A 283 7.88 12.96 -2.93
C ASP A 283 9.32 12.65 -3.42
N LYS A 284 9.94 11.56 -2.93
CA LYS A 284 11.29 11.15 -3.38
C LYS A 284 11.36 10.78 -4.86
N ASP A 285 10.22 10.47 -5.48
CA ASP A 285 10.13 10.16 -6.90
C ASP A 285 9.95 11.42 -7.76
N GLY A 286 9.90 12.60 -7.13
CA GLY A 286 9.65 13.88 -7.80
C GLY A 286 8.18 14.07 -8.19
N SER A 287 7.28 13.28 -7.62
CA SER A 287 5.84 13.33 -7.89
C SER A 287 5.15 14.22 -6.86
N TYR A 288 4.42 15.20 -7.37
CA TYR A 288 3.53 16.04 -6.56
C TYR A 288 2.16 15.38 -6.37
N CYS A 289 1.38 15.86 -5.39
CA CYS A 289 0.03 15.37 -5.11
C CYS A 289 -0.88 15.32 -6.35
N ILE A 290 -0.80 16.31 -7.25
CA ILE A 290 -1.59 16.34 -8.48
C ILE A 290 -1.22 15.18 -9.44
N HIS A 291 0.05 14.79 -9.49
CA HIS A 291 0.52 13.65 -10.29
C HIS A 291 0.00 12.34 -9.72
N ILE A 292 0.04 12.16 -8.39
CA ILE A 292 -0.49 10.96 -7.74
C ILE A 292 -2.01 10.85 -7.94
N ALA A 293 -2.75 11.95 -7.78
CA ALA A 293 -4.19 11.99 -8.03
C ALA A 293 -4.51 11.64 -9.50
N ALA A 294 -3.71 12.13 -10.45
CA ALA A 294 -3.85 11.80 -11.87
C ALA A 294 -3.45 10.36 -12.19
N HIS A 295 -2.44 9.81 -11.52
CA HIS A 295 -2.04 8.41 -11.63
C HIS A 295 -3.17 7.47 -11.18
N MET A 296 -3.85 7.81 -10.09
CA MET A 296 -4.98 7.04 -9.56
C MET A 296 -6.32 7.35 -10.26
N GLY A 297 -6.43 8.46 -10.98
CA GLY A 297 -7.65 8.87 -11.69
C GLY A 297 -8.65 9.66 -10.86
N HIS A 298 -8.21 10.26 -9.75
CA HIS A 298 -9.07 10.94 -8.77
C HIS A 298 -9.37 12.38 -9.19
N VAL A 299 -10.33 12.53 -10.11
CA VAL A 299 -10.75 13.84 -10.65
C VAL A 299 -11.15 14.83 -9.57
N GLY A 300 -11.83 14.38 -8.51
CA GLY A 300 -12.27 15.25 -7.42
C GLY A 300 -11.13 15.92 -6.68
N VAL A 301 -10.03 15.20 -6.43
CA VAL A 301 -8.83 15.78 -5.78
C VAL A 301 -8.14 16.76 -6.71
N ILE A 302 -8.00 16.42 -8.00
CA ILE A 302 -7.42 17.33 -9.01
C ILE A 302 -8.22 18.64 -9.09
N CYS A 303 -9.55 18.57 -9.11
CA CYS A 303 -10.38 19.78 -9.11
C CYS A 303 -10.15 20.64 -7.86
N ARG A 304 -10.11 20.03 -6.66
CA ARG A 304 -9.84 20.80 -5.42
C ARG A 304 -8.45 21.43 -5.42
N LEU A 305 -7.44 20.71 -5.91
CA LEU A 305 -6.08 21.24 -6.06
C LEU A 305 -6.05 22.44 -7.01
N LEU A 306 -6.68 22.34 -8.18
CA LEU A 306 -6.71 23.43 -9.16
C LEU A 306 -7.57 24.62 -8.71
N GLU A 307 -8.60 24.39 -7.90
CA GLU A 307 -9.45 25.44 -7.32
C GLU A 307 -8.71 26.25 -6.24
N LEU A 308 -7.96 25.59 -5.36
CA LEU A 308 -7.26 26.24 -4.24
C LEU A 308 -5.82 26.65 -4.58
N CYS A 309 -5.21 25.98 -5.54
CA CYS A 309 -3.81 26.13 -5.95
C CYS A 309 -3.73 26.12 -7.48
N PRO A 310 -4.20 27.18 -8.18
CA PRO A 310 -4.27 27.18 -9.64
C PRO A 310 -2.90 27.02 -10.31
N ASP A 311 -1.84 27.52 -9.70
CA ASP A 311 -0.47 27.43 -10.22
C ASP A 311 0.07 25.99 -10.23
N SER A 312 -0.56 25.06 -9.49
CA SER A 312 -0.22 23.62 -9.49
C SER A 312 -0.38 22.97 -10.88
N ILE A 313 -1.10 23.63 -11.80
CA ILE A 313 -1.23 23.22 -13.20
C ILE A 313 0.12 23.15 -13.93
N GLU A 314 1.11 23.95 -13.53
CA GLU A 314 2.41 24.05 -14.20
C GLU A 314 3.43 23.04 -13.66
N LEU A 315 3.07 22.32 -12.61
CA LEU A 315 3.93 21.31 -12.01
C LEU A 315 4.17 20.16 -12.99
N VAL A 316 5.43 19.75 -13.04
CA VAL A 316 5.89 18.60 -13.80
C VAL A 316 6.67 17.69 -12.87
N ASP A 317 6.62 16.38 -13.10
CA ASP A 317 7.43 15.43 -12.35
C ASP A 317 8.94 15.63 -12.61
N ASP A 318 9.77 15.32 -11.62
CA ASP A 318 11.22 15.54 -11.77
C ASP A 318 11.86 14.50 -12.72
N ARG A 319 11.28 13.29 -12.80
CA ARG A 319 11.85 12.17 -13.57
C ARG A 319 11.73 12.35 -15.08
N PHE A 320 10.57 12.78 -15.56
CA PHE A 320 10.27 12.81 -16.99
C PHE A 320 9.72 14.17 -17.44
N ARG A 321 9.69 15.19 -16.57
CA ARG A 321 9.07 16.49 -16.84
C ARG A 321 7.62 16.37 -17.33
N ARG A 322 6.88 15.38 -16.82
CA ARG A 322 5.49 15.10 -17.18
C ARG A 322 4.56 15.90 -16.31
N SER A 323 3.61 16.61 -16.93
CA SER A 323 2.45 17.14 -16.20
C SER A 323 1.47 16.04 -15.82
N PHE A 324 0.52 16.36 -14.93
CA PHE A 324 -0.51 15.39 -14.50
C PHE A 324 -1.35 14.83 -15.67
N VAL A 325 -1.48 15.57 -16.78
CA VAL A 325 -2.18 15.09 -17.99
C VAL A 325 -1.41 13.94 -18.65
N HIS A 326 -0.09 14.04 -18.78
CA HIS A 326 0.74 12.94 -19.28
C HIS A 326 0.60 11.70 -18.40
N VAL A 327 0.63 11.88 -17.08
CA VAL A 327 0.46 10.79 -16.11
C VAL A 327 -0.93 10.15 -16.22
N ALA A 328 -1.99 10.96 -16.38
CA ALA A 328 -3.35 10.47 -16.59
C ALA A 328 -3.47 9.64 -17.87
N VAL A 329 -2.86 10.10 -18.97
CA VAL A 329 -2.82 9.39 -20.25
C VAL A 329 -2.11 8.05 -20.08
N LEU A 330 -0.89 8.01 -19.52
CA LEU A 330 -0.12 6.78 -19.32
C LEU A 330 -0.82 5.74 -18.44
N ASN A 331 -1.69 6.17 -17.52
CA ASN A 331 -2.43 5.30 -16.61
C ASN A 331 -3.88 5.06 -17.05
N HIS A 332 -4.21 5.36 -18.32
CA HIS A 332 -5.53 5.12 -18.91
C HIS A 332 -6.70 5.82 -18.17
N ARG A 333 -6.46 6.99 -17.57
CA ARG A 333 -7.46 7.70 -16.76
C ARG A 333 -8.37 8.60 -17.60
N GLN A 334 -9.30 7.98 -18.31
CA GLN A 334 -10.27 8.67 -19.17
C GLN A 334 -11.10 9.74 -18.42
N GLY A 335 -11.47 9.51 -17.16
CA GLY A 335 -12.24 10.48 -16.37
C GLY A 335 -11.49 11.80 -16.16
N VAL A 336 -10.17 11.72 -15.94
CA VAL A 336 -9.30 12.91 -15.85
C VAL A 336 -9.23 13.60 -17.20
N MET A 337 -9.03 12.84 -18.30
CA MET A 337 -8.97 13.41 -19.65
C MET A 337 -10.25 14.14 -20.03
N LYS A 338 -11.43 13.54 -19.81
CA LYS A 338 -12.71 14.20 -20.06
C LYS A 338 -12.86 15.52 -19.29
N ARG A 339 -12.40 15.56 -18.04
CA ARG A 339 -12.41 16.79 -17.24
C ARG A 339 -11.47 17.85 -17.81
N VAL A 340 -10.27 17.43 -18.24
CA VAL A 340 -9.26 18.32 -18.84
C VAL A 340 -9.81 18.95 -20.12
N LEU A 341 -10.39 18.15 -21.02
CA LEU A 341 -10.94 18.61 -22.30
C LEU A 341 -12.15 19.56 -22.12
N GLN A 342 -12.98 19.34 -21.09
CA GLN A 342 -14.08 20.24 -20.77
C GLN A 342 -13.65 21.59 -20.18
N THR A 343 -12.38 21.75 -19.81
CA THR A 343 -11.90 22.93 -19.07
C THR A 343 -10.92 23.73 -19.93
N LYS A 344 -11.39 24.85 -20.51
CA LYS A 344 -10.57 25.73 -21.38
C LYS A 344 -9.23 26.17 -20.76
N ALA A 345 -9.18 26.39 -19.45
CA ALA A 345 -7.94 26.79 -18.77
C ALA A 345 -6.84 25.71 -18.83
N LEU A 346 -7.20 24.45 -19.08
CA LEU A 346 -6.28 23.30 -19.13
C LEU A 346 -5.82 22.96 -20.56
N GLU A 347 -6.33 23.68 -21.58
CA GLU A 347 -6.06 23.45 -23.00
C GLU A 347 -4.55 23.50 -23.31
N LYS A 348 -3.80 24.38 -22.63
CA LYS A 348 -2.34 24.51 -22.79
C LYS A 348 -1.58 23.21 -22.49
N LEU A 349 -2.12 22.33 -21.64
CA LEU A 349 -1.48 21.08 -21.24
C LEU A 349 -1.55 20.01 -22.33
N LEU A 350 -2.49 20.12 -23.28
CA LEU A 350 -2.72 19.11 -24.31
C LEU A 350 -1.58 19.02 -25.33
N ASN A 351 -0.79 20.09 -25.47
CA ASN A 351 0.39 20.16 -26.35
C ASN A 351 1.71 20.30 -25.58
N GLN A 352 1.67 20.25 -24.25
CA GLN A 352 2.89 20.29 -23.44
C GLN A 352 3.75 19.06 -23.76
N LYS A 353 5.06 19.25 -23.80
CA LYS A 353 6.03 18.18 -24.06
C LYS A 353 6.66 17.69 -22.76
N ASP A 354 6.84 16.38 -22.64
CA ASP A 354 7.67 15.75 -21.62
C ASP A 354 9.17 15.83 -21.96
N CYS A 355 10.03 15.18 -21.16
CA CYS A 355 11.49 15.18 -21.36
C CYS A 355 11.93 14.60 -22.71
N ASP A 356 11.15 13.68 -23.27
CA ASP A 356 11.40 13.03 -24.56
C ASP A 356 10.77 13.83 -25.73
N GLY A 357 10.17 14.98 -25.43
CA GLY A 357 9.46 15.80 -26.41
C GLY A 357 8.05 15.27 -26.74
N ASN A 358 7.57 14.24 -26.06
CA ASN A 358 6.27 13.64 -26.33
C ASN A 358 5.15 14.50 -25.75
N THR A 359 4.11 14.75 -26.54
CA THR A 359 2.85 15.33 -26.05
C THR A 359 1.93 14.23 -25.50
N PRO A 360 0.84 14.57 -24.79
CA PRO A 360 -0.19 13.60 -24.40
C PRO A 360 -0.69 12.74 -25.58
N LEU A 361 -0.80 13.31 -26.79
CA LEU A 361 -1.18 12.57 -27.99
C LEU A 361 -0.13 11.52 -28.41
N HIS A 362 1.16 11.85 -28.34
CA HIS A 362 2.24 10.87 -28.61
C HIS A 362 2.13 9.65 -27.68
N LEU A 363 1.95 9.90 -26.38
CA LEU A 363 1.82 8.85 -25.37
C LEU A 363 0.53 8.03 -25.57
N ALA A 364 -0.56 8.68 -25.97
CA ALA A 364 -1.83 8.02 -26.30
C ALA A 364 -1.70 7.05 -27.48
N VAL A 365 -1.03 7.50 -28.53
CA VAL A 365 -0.80 6.70 -29.74
C VAL A 365 0.17 5.56 -29.46
N LYS A 366 1.30 5.83 -28.80
CA LYS A 366 2.33 4.83 -28.49
C LYS A 366 1.78 3.65 -27.68
N ASN A 367 0.83 3.89 -26.77
CA ASN A 367 0.20 2.86 -25.95
C ASN A 367 -1.12 2.32 -26.52
N GLY A 368 -1.50 2.69 -27.74
CA GLY A 368 -2.69 2.16 -28.41
C GLY A 368 -4.04 2.57 -27.78
N MET A 369 -4.09 3.73 -27.12
CA MET A 369 -5.24 4.20 -26.34
C MET A 369 -6.28 4.91 -27.20
N LYS A 370 -7.08 4.13 -27.95
CA LYS A 370 -8.00 4.66 -28.96
C LYS A 370 -8.96 5.70 -28.40
N GLU A 371 -9.57 5.45 -27.26
CA GLU A 371 -10.57 6.34 -26.67
C GLU A 371 -9.96 7.70 -26.31
N ILE A 372 -8.76 7.71 -25.72
CA ILE A 372 -8.05 8.95 -25.38
C ILE A 372 -7.58 9.67 -26.66
N VAL A 373 -7.14 8.93 -27.69
CA VAL A 373 -6.80 9.51 -28.99
C VAL A 373 -8.01 10.19 -29.63
N TYR A 374 -9.18 9.54 -29.61
CA TYR A 374 -10.42 10.14 -30.12
C TYR A 374 -10.80 11.40 -29.35
N ASP A 375 -10.78 11.32 -28.02
CA ASP A 375 -11.11 12.45 -27.15
C ASP A 375 -10.14 13.62 -27.39
N LEU A 376 -8.83 13.38 -27.53
CA LEU A 376 -7.83 14.41 -27.83
C LEU A 376 -8.02 15.03 -29.23
N LEU A 377 -8.18 14.22 -30.27
CA LEU A 377 -8.34 14.71 -31.64
C LEU A 377 -9.68 15.41 -31.89
N SER A 378 -10.67 15.19 -31.02
CA SER A 378 -11.93 15.94 -31.08
C SER A 378 -11.76 17.42 -30.71
N GLU A 379 -10.69 17.77 -29.99
CA GLU A 379 -10.37 19.14 -29.63
C GLU A 379 -9.47 19.80 -30.67
N ARG A 380 -9.94 20.93 -31.23
CA ARG A 380 -9.22 21.67 -32.28
C ARG A 380 -7.86 22.19 -31.82
N SER A 381 -7.67 22.35 -30.52
CA SER A 381 -6.44 22.87 -29.93
C SER A 381 -5.29 21.86 -29.95
N VAL A 382 -5.59 20.57 -30.12
CA VAL A 382 -4.57 19.53 -30.10
C VAL A 382 -3.79 19.53 -31.40
N GLU A 383 -2.48 19.75 -31.29
CA GLU A 383 -1.59 19.75 -32.43
C GLU A 383 -1.17 18.31 -32.77
N SER A 384 -1.68 17.81 -33.89
CA SER A 384 -1.45 16.43 -34.35
C SER A 384 -0.10 16.20 -35.04
N ASN A 385 0.63 17.27 -35.37
CA ASN A 385 1.87 17.25 -36.15
C ASN A 385 3.12 17.68 -35.37
N VAL A 386 3.02 17.75 -34.05
CA VAL A 386 4.16 18.05 -33.18
C VAL A 386 5.17 16.90 -33.28
N MET A 387 6.46 17.22 -33.43
CA MET A 387 7.53 16.23 -33.37
C MET A 387 8.12 16.13 -31.96
N ASN A 388 8.39 14.90 -31.52
CA ASN A 388 9.17 14.63 -30.31
C ASN A 388 10.67 14.80 -30.53
N ASN A 389 11.51 14.50 -29.52
CA ASN A 389 12.96 14.66 -29.62
C ASN A 389 13.63 13.68 -30.61
N GLU A 390 12.94 12.60 -30.98
CA GLU A 390 13.37 11.68 -32.04
C GLU A 390 12.96 12.17 -33.44
N GLY A 391 12.29 13.33 -33.54
CA GLY A 391 11.77 13.86 -34.80
C GLY A 391 10.51 13.14 -35.29
N LEU A 392 9.88 12.32 -34.45
CA LEU A 392 8.69 11.53 -34.80
C LEU A 392 7.41 12.27 -34.44
N THR A 393 6.44 12.29 -35.35
CA THR A 393 5.07 12.73 -35.08
C THR A 393 4.24 11.62 -34.41
N PRO A 394 3.06 11.90 -33.84
CA PRO A 394 2.15 10.87 -33.38
C PRO A 394 1.80 9.86 -34.48
N LEU A 395 1.68 10.30 -35.74
CA LEU A 395 1.42 9.40 -36.86
C LEU A 395 2.60 8.44 -37.12
N ASP A 396 3.84 8.94 -37.05
CA ASP A 396 5.04 8.10 -37.17
C ASP A 396 5.06 7.03 -36.06
N LEU A 397 4.76 7.43 -34.82
CA LEU A 397 4.68 6.53 -33.67
C LEU A 397 3.58 5.48 -33.85
N SER A 398 2.48 5.82 -34.53
CA SER A 398 1.42 4.86 -34.82
C SER A 398 1.91 3.71 -35.70
N MET A 399 2.84 3.99 -36.62
CA MET A 399 3.38 3.00 -37.56
C MET A 399 4.54 2.19 -36.98
N THR A 400 5.36 2.79 -36.10
CA THR A 400 6.43 2.06 -35.41
C THR A 400 5.89 1.09 -34.36
N SER A 401 4.84 1.49 -33.63
CA SER A 401 4.13 0.61 -32.70
C SER A 401 3.31 -0.50 -33.39
N MET A 402 3.09 -0.41 -34.71
CA MET A 402 2.52 -1.47 -35.55
C MET A 402 3.50 -2.60 -35.89
N GLU A 403 4.56 -2.82 -35.09
CA GLU A 403 5.67 -3.75 -35.33
C GLU A 403 5.31 -5.26 -35.46
N MET A 404 4.10 -5.60 -35.94
CA MET A 404 3.69 -6.95 -36.32
C MET A 404 2.83 -7.08 -37.61
N SER A 405 2.74 -6.11 -38.53
CA SER A 405 1.84 -6.34 -39.69
C SER A 405 2.00 -5.50 -40.97
N ILE A 406 3.18 -5.02 -41.36
CA ILE A 406 3.31 -4.39 -42.70
C ILE A 406 3.13 -5.42 -43.84
N ALA A 407 3.42 -6.70 -43.59
CA ALA A 407 3.08 -7.77 -44.54
C ALA A 407 1.57 -7.87 -44.83
N TYR A 408 0.72 -7.30 -43.97
CA TYR A 408 -0.74 -7.19 -44.19
C TYR A 408 -1.18 -5.87 -44.83
N PHE A 409 -0.35 -4.81 -44.78
CA PHE A 409 -0.68 -3.50 -45.32
C PHE A 409 -0.90 -3.52 -46.84
N PHE A 410 -0.15 -4.38 -47.56
CA PHE A 410 -0.30 -4.51 -49.01
C PHE A 410 -1.28 -5.61 -49.47
N VAL A 411 -1.75 -6.50 -48.58
CA VAL A 411 -2.48 -7.71 -49.02
C VAL A 411 -3.93 -7.78 -48.55
N PHE A 412 -4.38 -7.07 -47.50
CA PHE A 412 -5.76 -7.25 -47.03
C PHE A 412 -6.47 -5.97 -46.59
N HIS A 413 -7.45 -5.57 -47.39
CA HIS A 413 -8.55 -4.65 -47.06
C HIS A 413 -9.51 -5.22 -45.97
N TYR A 414 -9.08 -6.17 -45.13
CA TYR A 414 -10.00 -7.01 -44.33
C TYR A 414 -9.49 -7.49 -42.96
N ILE A 415 -8.60 -6.75 -42.28
CA ILE A 415 -8.30 -7.03 -40.85
C ILE A 415 -8.73 -5.84 -39.99
N LYS A 416 -10.01 -5.87 -39.64
CA LYS A 416 -10.72 -4.92 -38.78
C LYS A 416 -10.41 -5.13 -37.29
N ARG A 417 -9.14 -5.34 -36.89
CA ARG A 417 -8.83 -5.72 -35.49
C ARG A 417 -7.42 -5.45 -34.93
N SER A 418 -6.69 -4.44 -35.40
CA SER A 418 -5.61 -3.86 -34.58
C SER A 418 -6.01 -2.47 -34.10
N GLY A 419 -5.83 -2.20 -32.81
CA GLY A 419 -6.14 -0.88 -32.25
C GLY A 419 -5.35 0.24 -32.87
N GLN A 420 -4.13 -0.08 -33.29
CA GLN A 420 -3.21 0.84 -33.89
C GLN A 420 -3.62 1.29 -35.29
N LEU A 421 -4.19 0.40 -36.13
CA LEU A 421 -4.71 0.79 -37.45
C LEU A 421 -5.90 1.75 -37.36
N VAL A 422 -6.72 1.60 -36.32
CA VAL A 422 -7.83 2.52 -36.05
C VAL A 422 -7.29 3.89 -35.64
N ILE A 423 -6.25 3.91 -34.79
CA ILE A 423 -5.56 5.14 -34.36
C ILE A 423 -4.89 5.84 -35.55
N SER A 424 -4.13 5.12 -36.38
CA SER A 424 -3.45 5.71 -37.53
C SER A 424 -4.44 6.29 -38.54
N ARG A 425 -5.53 5.56 -38.83
CA ARG A 425 -6.61 6.06 -39.68
C ARG A 425 -7.24 7.32 -39.08
N CYS A 426 -7.52 7.32 -37.78
CA CYS A 426 -8.08 8.48 -37.09
C CYS A 426 -7.15 9.71 -37.15
N LEU A 427 -5.85 9.51 -36.96
CA LEU A 427 -4.84 10.57 -37.09
C LEU A 427 -4.84 11.17 -38.50
N VAL A 428 -4.85 10.33 -39.55
CA VAL A 428 -4.89 10.79 -40.96
C VAL A 428 -6.20 11.53 -41.26
N GLU A 429 -7.34 11.01 -40.79
CA GLU A 429 -8.65 11.67 -40.96
C GLU A 429 -8.71 13.06 -40.28
N ASN A 430 -7.90 13.27 -39.23
CA ASN A 430 -7.75 14.57 -38.54
C ASN A 430 -6.54 15.39 -39.03
N GLY A 431 -6.01 15.09 -40.22
CA GLY A 431 -4.98 15.90 -40.87
C GLY A 431 -3.57 15.73 -40.29
N ALA A 432 -3.30 14.66 -39.54
CA ALA A 432 -1.94 14.33 -39.12
C ALA A 432 -1.08 13.90 -40.32
N THR A 433 0.18 14.30 -40.33
CA THR A 433 1.17 14.02 -41.37
C THR A 433 2.39 13.32 -40.78
N PHE A 434 3.07 12.53 -41.61
CA PHE A 434 4.37 11.95 -41.25
C PHE A 434 5.40 13.06 -41.04
N SER A 435 6.44 12.79 -40.25
CA SER A 435 7.56 13.73 -40.14
C SER A 435 8.17 14.02 -41.51
N PRO A 436 8.70 15.24 -41.74
CA PRO A 436 9.36 15.59 -43.00
C PRO A 436 10.62 14.72 -43.19
N GLN A 437 10.48 13.62 -43.92
CA GLN A 437 11.56 12.71 -44.26
C GLN A 437 11.62 12.50 -45.76
N ARG A 438 12.82 12.28 -46.30
CA ARG A 438 12.91 11.82 -47.67
C ARG A 438 12.42 10.37 -47.74
N LEU A 439 11.42 10.13 -48.60
CA LEU A 439 10.70 8.87 -48.72
C LEU A 439 11.61 7.66 -49.01
N ASP A 440 12.73 7.88 -49.70
CA ASP A 440 13.78 6.88 -50.00
C ASP A 440 14.44 6.35 -48.71
N HIS A 441 14.87 7.26 -47.82
CA HIS A 441 15.51 6.89 -46.55
C HIS A 441 14.54 6.30 -45.52
N ALA A 442 13.30 6.79 -45.51
CA ALA A 442 12.24 6.26 -44.64
C ALA A 442 11.92 4.80 -45.01
N TYR A 443 11.82 4.50 -46.31
CA TYR A 443 11.57 3.15 -46.80
C TYR A 443 12.70 2.18 -46.41
N ASP A 444 13.97 2.60 -46.51
CA ASP A 444 15.12 1.79 -46.09
C ASP A 444 15.16 1.55 -44.58
N THR A 445 14.86 2.57 -43.77
CA THR A 445 14.87 2.46 -42.29
C THR A 445 13.75 1.57 -41.77
N ILE A 446 12.56 1.70 -42.36
CA ILE A 446 11.43 0.79 -42.17
C ILE A 446 11.89 -0.62 -42.57
N THR A 447 12.32 -0.82 -43.81
CA THR A 447 12.72 -2.14 -44.35
C THR A 447 13.82 -2.82 -43.51
N GLN A 448 14.83 -2.08 -43.03
CA GLN A 448 15.90 -2.60 -42.19
C GLN A 448 15.43 -3.03 -40.78
N ARG A 449 14.51 -2.28 -40.16
CA ARG A 449 13.93 -2.67 -38.86
C ARG A 449 13.05 -3.93 -38.97
N PHE A 450 12.37 -4.13 -40.11
CA PHE A 450 11.50 -5.29 -40.37
C PHE A 450 12.23 -6.52 -40.91
N ALA A 451 13.48 -6.40 -41.39
CA ALA A 451 14.26 -7.50 -41.96
C ALA A 451 14.97 -8.37 -40.90
N ARG A 452 14.27 -8.84 -39.86
CA ARG A 452 14.80 -9.93 -39.04
C ARG A 452 14.73 -11.24 -39.84
N PRO A 453 15.85 -11.97 -40.00
CA PRO A 453 15.94 -13.11 -40.94
C PRO A 453 15.04 -14.31 -40.60
N LYS A 454 14.47 -14.36 -39.39
CA LYS A 454 13.52 -15.41 -38.99
C LYS A 454 12.12 -15.23 -39.58
N ASP A 455 11.66 -13.98 -39.75
CA ASP A 455 10.28 -13.71 -40.16
C ASP A 455 10.13 -13.68 -41.69
N THR A 456 11.19 -13.30 -42.41
CA THR A 456 11.20 -13.28 -43.88
C THR A 456 11.00 -14.66 -44.51
N LYS A 457 11.57 -15.73 -43.93
CA LYS A 457 11.35 -17.12 -44.40
C LYS A 457 9.91 -17.60 -44.20
N ASN A 458 9.29 -17.23 -43.07
CA ASN A 458 7.91 -17.60 -42.77
C ASN A 458 6.93 -16.85 -43.70
N ILE A 459 7.19 -15.57 -43.97
CA ILE A 459 6.40 -14.75 -44.91
C ILE A 459 6.51 -15.31 -46.33
N LEU A 460 7.72 -15.60 -46.81
CA LEU A 460 7.91 -16.16 -48.15
C LEU A 460 7.21 -17.52 -48.31
N SER A 461 7.19 -18.33 -47.25
CA SER A 461 6.49 -19.61 -47.23
C SER A 461 4.98 -19.41 -47.27
N PHE A 462 4.43 -18.48 -46.49
CA PHE A 462 3.01 -18.16 -46.49
C PHE A 462 2.53 -17.60 -47.84
N CYS A 463 3.30 -16.71 -48.48
CA CYS A 463 2.99 -16.21 -49.83
C CYS A 463 2.96 -17.34 -50.87
N LYS A 464 3.86 -18.33 -50.76
CA LYS A 464 3.83 -19.53 -51.61
C LYS A 464 2.57 -20.36 -51.38
N TYR A 465 2.15 -20.55 -50.13
CA TYR A 465 0.90 -21.27 -49.85
C TYR A 465 -0.34 -20.54 -50.38
N LEU A 466 -0.40 -19.21 -50.26
CA LEU A 466 -1.51 -18.40 -50.77
C LEU A 466 -1.63 -18.43 -52.29
N THR A 467 -0.49 -18.35 -53.00
CA THR A 467 -0.46 -18.47 -54.47
C THR A 467 -0.84 -19.87 -54.93
N ILE A 468 -0.38 -20.92 -54.23
CA ILE A 468 -0.83 -22.29 -54.51
C ILE A 468 -2.34 -22.41 -54.27
N LEU A 469 -2.86 -21.89 -53.15
CA LEU A 469 -4.27 -21.96 -52.81
C LEU A 469 -5.15 -21.18 -53.80
N SER A 470 -4.71 -20.00 -54.24
CA SER A 470 -5.45 -19.21 -55.24
C SER A 470 -5.48 -19.92 -56.60
N VAL A 471 -4.36 -20.52 -57.01
CA VAL A 471 -4.30 -21.33 -58.23
C VAL A 471 -5.21 -22.55 -58.08
N LEU A 472 -5.22 -23.22 -56.93
CA LEU A 472 -6.06 -24.40 -56.68
C LEU A 472 -7.54 -24.03 -56.73
N ILE A 473 -7.95 -22.97 -56.03
CA ILE A 473 -9.33 -22.46 -56.05
C ILE A 473 -9.70 -22.08 -57.48
N SER A 474 -8.89 -21.28 -58.17
CA SER A 474 -9.15 -20.88 -59.55
C SER A 474 -9.28 -22.09 -60.48
N THR A 475 -8.44 -23.10 -60.30
CA THR A 475 -8.47 -24.32 -61.12
C THR A 475 -9.73 -25.13 -60.84
N VAL A 476 -10.11 -25.30 -59.56
CA VAL A 476 -11.32 -26.02 -59.15
C VAL A 476 -12.58 -25.28 -59.59
N THR A 477 -12.63 -23.95 -59.47
CA THR A 477 -13.77 -23.16 -59.94
C THR A 477 -13.86 -23.18 -61.47
N PHE A 478 -12.71 -23.15 -62.16
CA PHE A 478 -12.68 -23.24 -63.62
C PHE A 478 -13.12 -24.64 -64.09
N THR A 479 -12.62 -25.72 -63.49
CA THR A 479 -13.04 -27.09 -63.84
C THR A 479 -14.49 -27.35 -63.49
N ALA A 480 -14.98 -26.90 -62.33
CA ALA A 480 -16.39 -27.01 -61.96
C ALA A 480 -17.33 -26.31 -62.96
N GLY A 481 -16.90 -25.23 -63.60
CA GLY A 481 -17.65 -24.57 -64.68
C GLY A 481 -17.82 -25.42 -65.95
N PHE A 482 -16.91 -26.35 -66.22
CA PHE A 482 -16.94 -27.21 -67.42
C PHE A 482 -17.31 -28.67 -67.13
N THR A 483 -17.24 -29.13 -65.88
CA THR A 483 -17.69 -30.45 -65.47
C THR A 483 -19.04 -30.36 -64.78
N LEU A 484 -20.11 -30.23 -65.58
CA LEU A 484 -21.48 -30.35 -65.07
C LEU A 484 -21.66 -31.74 -64.41
N PRO A 485 -22.27 -31.83 -63.21
CA PRO A 485 -22.51 -33.11 -62.56
C PRO A 485 -23.27 -34.04 -63.50
N GLY A 486 -22.80 -35.29 -63.68
CA GLY A 486 -23.43 -36.28 -64.55
C GLY A 486 -22.82 -36.48 -65.94
N GLY A 487 -21.84 -35.66 -66.33
CA GLY A 487 -21.09 -35.84 -67.59
C GLY A 487 -21.84 -35.40 -68.85
N TYR A 488 -21.31 -35.79 -70.01
CA TYR A 488 -21.87 -35.48 -71.34
C TYR A 488 -22.28 -36.77 -72.05
N PHE A 489 -23.33 -36.72 -72.87
CA PHE A 489 -23.74 -37.88 -73.69
C PHE A 489 -22.70 -38.16 -74.79
N SER A 490 -22.30 -39.42 -74.94
CA SER A 490 -21.29 -39.88 -75.91
C SER A 490 -21.84 -40.78 -77.02
N ASP A 491 -23.17 -40.84 -77.20
CA ASP A 491 -23.79 -41.67 -78.23
C ASP A 491 -24.10 -40.85 -79.51
N ASN A 492 -23.83 -41.43 -80.68
CA ASN A 492 -23.94 -40.87 -82.04
C ASN A 492 -25.39 -40.54 -82.52
N ASN A 493 -26.24 -39.99 -81.66
CA ASN A 493 -27.49 -39.34 -82.05
C ASN A 493 -27.37 -37.82 -81.80
N HIS A 494 -28.35 -37.01 -82.24
CA HIS A 494 -28.37 -35.53 -82.21
C HIS A 494 -28.20 -34.83 -80.83
N ARG A 495 -27.66 -35.49 -79.81
CA ARG A 495 -27.41 -34.98 -78.46
C ARG A 495 -25.98 -35.23 -77.96
N GLU A 496 -25.07 -35.66 -78.82
CA GLU A 496 -23.64 -35.82 -78.50
C GLU A 496 -23.05 -34.49 -78.00
N GLY A 497 -22.38 -34.51 -76.84
CA GLY A 497 -21.81 -33.32 -76.22
C GLY A 497 -22.77 -32.47 -75.38
N ALA A 498 -24.05 -32.83 -75.25
CA ALA A 498 -24.97 -32.17 -74.31
C ALA A 498 -24.81 -32.71 -72.88
N ALA A 499 -24.93 -31.84 -71.87
CA ALA A 499 -24.78 -32.23 -70.47
C ALA A 499 -25.98 -33.09 -69.99
N VAL A 500 -25.69 -34.20 -69.32
CA VAL A 500 -26.64 -35.29 -69.02
C VAL A 500 -27.82 -34.86 -68.14
N LEU A 501 -27.64 -33.84 -67.29
CA LEU A 501 -28.65 -33.38 -66.33
C LEU A 501 -29.51 -32.19 -66.77
N THR A 502 -29.31 -31.66 -67.99
CA THR A 502 -30.06 -30.50 -68.52
C THR A 502 -31.59 -30.67 -68.52
N ASN A 503 -32.09 -31.91 -68.55
CA ASN A 503 -33.54 -32.19 -68.52
C ASN A 503 -34.11 -32.47 -67.13
N LYS A 504 -33.32 -32.42 -66.04
CA LYS A 504 -33.84 -32.56 -64.68
C LYS A 504 -34.20 -31.19 -64.11
N TYR A 505 -35.35 -31.13 -63.43
CA TYR A 505 -35.99 -29.91 -62.92
C TYR A 505 -35.10 -28.91 -62.14
N PRO A 506 -34.00 -29.27 -61.46
CA PRO A 506 -33.15 -28.26 -60.80
C PRO A 506 -32.23 -27.45 -61.74
N PHE A 507 -32.12 -27.83 -63.02
CA PHE A 507 -31.14 -27.27 -63.96
C PHE A 507 -31.76 -26.77 -65.27
N LYS A 508 -33.08 -26.54 -65.31
CA LYS A 508 -33.68 -25.72 -66.35
C LYS A 508 -33.42 -24.26 -66.02
N GLU A 509 -32.65 -23.58 -66.85
CA GLU A 509 -32.53 -22.12 -66.81
C GLU A 509 -33.84 -21.52 -67.35
N ASP A 510 -34.44 -20.58 -66.61
CA ASP A 510 -35.54 -19.72 -67.06
C ASP A 510 -35.02 -18.57 -67.93
#